data_AF-A0A7J6X3R4-F1
#
_entry.id   AF-A0A7J6X3R4-F1
#
_cell.length_a   1.000
_cell.length_b   1.000
_cell.length_c   1.000
_cell.angle_alpha   90.00
_cell.angle_beta   90.00
_cell.angle_gamma   90.00
#
_symmetry.space_group_name_H-M   'P 1'
#
loop_
_entity.id
_entity.type
_entity.pdbx_description
1 polymer ?
#
loop_
_entity_poly.entity_id
_entity_poly.type
_entity_poly.pdbx_seq_one_letter_code
_entity_poly.pdbx_strand_id
1 'polypeptide(L)'
;SPSSDSDAQFCVQHLLRKLGAEPYIGHRTMLAVSQRILALADSLLFMDPFDNVFPNAHSCMFLLIQLVEFLISDYIQFWTSDREIDMPLFEEWLTSVVQARKALSLLESRNGLYLLYMDRVTGELAKQVGQVSCIQTLNREILESLFH
;
A
#
# COMPACT_ATOMS: atom_id res chain seq x y z
N SER A 1 -22.07 8.15 20.94
CA SER A 1 -21.69 9.48 21.47
C SER A 1 -20.51 10.01 20.67
N PRO A 2 -20.44 11.30 20.32
CA PRO A 2 -19.40 11.82 19.41
C PRO A 2 -17.97 11.72 19.96
N SER A 3 -17.80 11.46 21.26
CA SER A 3 -16.50 11.38 21.93
C SER A 3 -15.75 10.08 21.64
N SER A 4 -16.43 8.93 21.56
CA SER A 4 -15.75 7.62 21.42
C SER A 4 -15.18 7.37 20.03
N ASP A 5 -15.82 7.87 18.97
CA ASP A 5 -15.33 7.74 17.60
C ASP A 5 -14.11 8.64 17.34
N SER A 6 -14.09 9.84 17.92
CA SER A 6 -12.95 10.75 17.86
C SER A 6 -11.71 10.16 18.52
N ASP A 7 -11.88 9.50 19.67
CA ASP A 7 -10.78 8.85 20.40
C ASP A 7 -10.21 7.65 19.62
N ALA A 8 -11.08 6.85 19.00
CA ALA A 8 -10.67 5.72 18.18
C ALA A 8 -9.90 6.15 16.93
N GLN A 9 -10.38 7.18 16.21
CA GLN A 9 -9.70 7.70 15.02
C GLN A 9 -8.32 8.29 15.39
N PHE A 10 -8.23 9.00 16.51
CA PHE A 10 -6.95 9.51 17.02
C PHE A 10 -5.97 8.37 17.35
N CYS A 11 -6.45 7.32 18.02
CA CYS A 11 -5.64 6.14 18.33
C CYS A 11 -5.12 5.44 17.07
N VAL A 12 -5.98 5.24 16.07
CA VAL A 12 -5.59 4.64 14.79
C VAL A 12 -4.52 5.48 14.11
N GLN A 13 -4.72 6.79 13.97
CA GLN A 13 -3.72 7.67 13.37
C GLN A 13 -2.39 7.66 14.14
N HIS A 14 -2.43 7.60 15.47
CA HIS A 14 -1.22 7.51 16.28
C HIS A 14 -0.48 6.18 16.07
N LEU A 15 -1.21 5.07 15.96
CA LEU A 15 -0.63 3.76 15.63
C LEU A 15 0.00 3.77 14.23
N LEU A 16 -0.68 4.34 13.23
CA LEU A 16 -0.13 4.47 11.88
C LEU A 16 1.16 5.27 11.86
N ARG A 17 1.21 6.38 12.59
CA ARG A 17 2.44 7.18 12.73
C ARG A 17 3.57 6.40 13.40
N LYS A 18 3.25 5.59 14.43
CA LYS A 18 4.24 4.72 15.07
C LYS A 18 4.79 3.64 14.14
N LEU A 19 3.96 3.09 13.26
CA LEU A 19 4.41 2.11 12.25
C LEU A 19 5.41 2.72 11.28
N GLY A 20 5.17 3.97 10.86
CA GLY A 20 6.06 4.66 9.92
C GLY A 20 7.34 5.22 10.53
N ALA A 21 7.33 5.55 11.83
CA ALA A 21 8.44 6.24 12.50
C ALA A 21 9.74 5.41 12.56
N GLU A 22 9.63 4.09 12.57
CA GLU A 22 10.78 3.17 12.57
C GLU A 22 10.95 2.56 11.16
N PRO A 23 12.00 2.90 10.39
CA PRO A 23 12.12 2.50 8.98
C PRO A 23 12.02 0.98 8.75
N TYR A 24 12.67 0.19 9.60
CA TYR A 24 12.60 -1.28 9.52
C TYR A 24 11.17 -1.82 9.66
N ILE A 25 10.38 -1.25 10.59
CA ILE A 25 8.98 -1.64 10.81
C ILE A 25 8.10 -1.12 9.67
N GLY A 26 8.34 0.10 9.22
CA GLY A 26 7.64 0.73 8.11
C GLY A 26 7.76 -0.08 6.82
N HIS A 27 8.98 -0.42 6.41
CA HIS A 27 9.23 -1.21 5.20
C HIS A 27 8.56 -2.59 5.26
N ARG A 28 8.66 -3.29 6.40
CA ARG A 28 8.01 -4.61 6.57
C ARG A 28 6.48 -4.51 6.58
N THR A 29 5.94 -3.45 7.16
CA THR A 29 4.50 -3.17 7.14
C THR A 29 4.04 -2.96 5.69
N MET A 30 4.77 -2.16 4.91
CA MET A 30 4.46 -1.91 3.51
C MET A 30 4.45 -3.19 2.67
N LEU A 31 5.47 -4.04 2.84
CA LEU A 31 5.53 -5.35 2.18
C LEU A 31 4.33 -6.22 2.56
N ALA A 32 4.10 -6.42 3.86
CA ALA A 32 3.04 -7.29 4.36
C ALA A 32 1.64 -6.83 3.93
N VAL A 33 1.39 -5.51 3.96
CA VAL A 33 0.12 -4.93 3.51
C VAL A 33 -0.07 -5.11 2.01
N SER A 34 0.97 -4.91 1.20
CA SER A 34 0.90 -5.10 -0.26
C SER A 34 0.61 -6.56 -0.63
N GLN A 35 1.29 -7.50 0.02
CA GLN A 35 1.02 -8.94 -0.12
C GLN A 35 -0.41 -9.30 0.33
N ARG A 36 -0.91 -8.66 1.40
CA ARG A 36 -2.28 -8.87 1.87
C ARG A 36 -3.32 -8.35 0.88
N ILE A 37 -3.08 -7.20 0.24
CA ILE A 37 -3.92 -6.65 -0.84
C ILE A 37 -3.98 -7.66 -1.98
N LEU A 38 -2.83 -8.16 -2.44
CA LEU A 38 -2.75 -9.19 -3.48
C LEU A 38 -3.61 -10.41 -3.13
N ALA A 39 -3.40 -11.02 -1.96
CA ALA A 39 -4.17 -12.19 -1.52
C ALA A 39 -5.67 -11.89 -1.36
N LEU A 40 -6.03 -10.69 -0.92
CA LEU A 40 -7.43 -10.28 -0.80
C LEU A 40 -8.08 -10.06 -2.16
N ALA A 41 -7.32 -9.55 -3.14
CA ALA A 41 -7.80 -9.34 -4.49
C ALA A 41 -8.16 -10.68 -5.14
N ASP A 42 -7.29 -11.68 -5.02
CA ASP A 42 -7.52 -13.04 -5.51
C ASP A 42 -8.76 -13.66 -4.86
N SER A 43 -8.91 -13.49 -3.53
CA SER A 43 -10.08 -13.98 -2.81
C SER A 43 -11.38 -13.29 -3.27
N LEU A 44 -11.36 -11.97 -3.39
CA LEU A 44 -12.51 -11.17 -3.81
C LEU A 44 -12.91 -11.43 -5.26
N LEU A 45 -12.00 -11.92 -6.11
CA LEU A 45 -12.31 -12.24 -7.51
C LEU A 45 -13.36 -13.34 -7.63
N PHE A 46 -13.34 -14.29 -6.71
CA PHE A 46 -14.24 -15.44 -6.71
C PHE A 46 -15.28 -15.43 -5.58
N MET A 47 -15.18 -14.49 -4.63
CA MET A 47 -16.11 -14.39 -3.50
C MET A 47 -17.52 -14.00 -3.95
N ASP A 48 -18.56 -14.57 -3.36
CA ASP A 48 -19.95 -14.14 -3.58
C ASP A 48 -20.18 -12.79 -2.88
N PRO A 49 -20.65 -11.74 -3.58
CA PRO A 49 -20.93 -10.44 -2.95
C PRO A 49 -22.03 -10.48 -1.88
N PHE A 50 -22.86 -11.52 -1.85
CA PHE A 50 -23.89 -11.73 -0.82
C PHE A 50 -23.42 -12.62 0.34
N ASP A 51 -22.19 -13.13 0.28
CA ASP A 51 -21.57 -13.84 1.40
C ASP A 51 -21.39 -12.90 2.60
N ASN A 52 -21.56 -13.43 3.81
CA ASN A 52 -21.48 -12.63 5.03
C ASN A 52 -20.04 -12.13 5.34
N VAL A 53 -19.02 -12.73 4.73
CA VAL A 53 -17.61 -12.30 4.84
C VAL A 53 -17.30 -11.16 3.87
N PHE A 54 -18.05 -11.02 2.77
CA PHE A 54 -17.76 -10.05 1.72
C PHE A 54 -17.68 -8.60 2.20
N PRO A 55 -18.61 -8.06 3.02
CA PRO A 55 -18.54 -6.69 3.49
C PRO A 55 -17.24 -6.40 4.25
N ASN A 56 -16.78 -7.35 5.07
CA ASN A 56 -15.54 -7.20 5.82
C ASN A 56 -14.32 -7.25 4.90
N ALA A 57 -14.27 -8.19 3.95
CA ALA A 57 -13.22 -8.25 2.94
C ALA A 57 -13.15 -6.95 2.11
N HIS A 58 -14.30 -6.41 1.72
CA HIS A 58 -14.43 -5.15 1.01
C HIS A 58 -13.88 -3.95 1.81
N SER A 59 -14.30 -3.79 3.07
CA SER A 59 -13.78 -2.73 3.94
C SER A 59 -12.29 -2.87 4.23
N CYS A 60 -11.81 -4.10 4.46
CA CYS A 60 -10.39 -4.37 4.64
C CYS A 60 -9.56 -3.92 3.44
N MET A 61 -10.03 -4.14 2.21
CA MET A 61 -9.31 -3.72 1.00
C MET A 61 -9.02 -2.21 1.00
N PHE A 62 -10.03 -1.38 1.27
CA PHE A 62 -9.84 0.07 1.31
C PHE A 62 -8.90 0.52 2.43
N LEU A 63 -9.00 -0.08 3.62
CA LEU A 63 -8.11 0.24 4.74
C LEU A 63 -6.65 -0.09 4.42
N LEU A 64 -6.40 -1.22 3.75
CA LEU A 64 -5.06 -1.61 3.33
C LEU A 64 -4.50 -0.64 2.29
N ILE A 65 -5.27 -0.27 1.27
CA ILE A 65 -4.84 0.70 0.25
C ILE A 65 -4.55 2.07 0.89
N GLN A 66 -5.42 2.54 1.79
CA GLN A 66 -5.24 3.80 2.50
C GLN A 66 -3.99 3.79 3.41
N LEU A 67 -3.67 2.65 4.03
CA LEU A 67 -2.46 2.49 4.83
C LEU A 67 -1.19 2.63 3.98
N VAL A 68 -1.18 1.99 2.80
CA VAL A 68 -0.06 2.10 1.84
C VAL A 68 0.11 3.56 1.40
N GLU A 69 -0.99 4.23 1.06
CA GLU A 69 -0.98 5.65 0.68
C GLU A 69 -0.39 6.55 1.76
N PHE A 70 -0.84 6.35 3.01
CA PHE A 70 -0.38 7.12 4.16
C PHE A 70 1.12 6.97 4.38
N LEU A 71 1.63 5.73 4.37
CA LEU A 71 3.04 5.45 4.60
C LEU A 71 3.93 5.99 3.47
N ILE A 72 3.47 5.93 2.21
CA ILE A 72 4.20 6.55 1.08
C ILE A 72 4.26 8.07 1.26
N SER A 73 3.10 8.69 1.54
CA SER A 73 3.01 10.16 1.58
C SER A 73 3.80 10.77 2.74
N ASP A 74 3.74 10.14 3.91
CA ASP A 74 4.27 10.73 5.14
C ASP A 74 5.68 10.26 5.49
N TYR A 75 6.13 9.09 5.03
CA TYR A 75 7.36 8.45 5.53
C TYR A 75 8.40 8.07 4.49
N ILE A 76 8.06 7.96 3.20
CA ILE A 76 9.05 7.51 2.20
C ILE A 76 10.25 8.47 2.08
N GLN A 77 10.02 9.79 2.17
CA GLN A 77 11.08 10.79 2.14
C GLN A 77 11.97 10.70 3.38
N PHE A 78 11.37 10.44 4.53
CA PHE A 78 12.09 10.25 5.78
C PHE A 78 13.01 9.01 5.70
N TRP A 79 12.47 7.85 5.28
CA TRP A 79 13.25 6.62 5.15
C TRP A 79 14.39 6.74 4.13
N THR A 80 14.15 7.43 3.02
CA THR A 80 15.13 7.61 1.93
C THR A 80 16.25 8.60 2.27
N SER A 81 15.96 9.60 3.11
CA SER A 81 16.94 10.65 3.47
C SER A 81 18.01 10.16 4.43
N ASP A 82 17.65 9.26 5.37
CA ASP A 82 18.58 8.75 6.38
C ASP A 82 19.44 7.56 5.89
N ARG A 83 19.25 7.16 4.62
CA ARG A 83 19.90 5.98 4.00
C ARG A 83 19.63 4.65 4.72
N GLU A 84 18.63 4.59 5.59
CA GLU A 84 18.21 3.36 6.29
C GLU A 84 17.26 2.50 5.44
N ILE A 85 17.45 2.50 4.13
CA ILE A 85 16.67 1.65 3.24
C ILE A 85 17.39 0.32 3.04
N ASP A 86 16.77 -0.72 3.56
CA ASP A 86 17.01 -2.09 3.14
C ASP A 86 16.53 -2.23 1.68
N MET A 87 17.44 -1.96 0.74
CA MET A 87 17.15 -1.95 -0.70
C MET A 87 16.53 -3.27 -1.20
N PRO A 88 17.02 -4.47 -0.79
CA PRO A 88 16.33 -5.73 -1.09
C PRO A 88 14.87 -5.77 -0.63
N LEU A 89 14.60 -5.34 0.60
CA LEU A 89 13.22 -5.30 1.13
C LEU A 89 12.36 -4.28 0.39
N PHE A 90 12.94 -3.14 0.02
CA PHE A 90 12.28 -2.10 -0.77
C PHE A 90 11.91 -2.62 -2.18
N GLU A 91 12.82 -3.34 -2.85
CA GLU A 91 12.57 -4.00 -4.13
C GLU A 91 11.44 -5.03 -4.07
N GLU A 92 11.46 -5.87 -3.03
CA GLU A 92 10.43 -6.87 -2.79
C GLU A 92 9.06 -6.20 -2.56
N TRP A 93 9.06 -5.10 -1.81
CA TRP A 93 7.85 -4.31 -1.59
C TRP A 93 7.32 -3.70 -2.89
N LEU A 94 8.15 -3.01 -3.67
CA LEU A 94 7.75 -2.43 -4.96
C LEU A 94 7.16 -3.50 -5.88
N THR A 95 7.80 -4.67 -5.94
CA THR A 95 7.30 -5.82 -6.70
C THR A 95 5.90 -6.25 -6.22
N SER A 96 5.71 -6.32 -4.90
CA SER A 96 4.43 -6.67 -4.29
C SER A 96 3.33 -5.64 -4.58
N VAL A 97 3.67 -4.35 -4.61
CA VAL A 97 2.75 -3.25 -4.99
C VAL A 97 2.31 -3.39 -6.44
N VAL A 98 3.25 -3.65 -7.34
CA VAL A 98 2.96 -3.86 -8.78
C VAL A 98 2.07 -5.09 -8.98
N GLN A 99 2.36 -6.19 -8.28
CA GLN A 99 1.54 -7.40 -8.33
C GLN A 99 0.13 -7.14 -7.77
N ALA A 100 0.02 -6.44 -6.64
CA ALA A 100 -1.26 -6.06 -6.05
C ALA A 100 -2.09 -5.21 -7.03
N ARG A 101 -1.49 -4.20 -7.67
CA ARG A 101 -2.16 -3.39 -8.70
C ARG A 101 -2.67 -4.24 -9.87
N LYS A 102 -1.86 -5.18 -10.37
CA LYS A 102 -2.26 -6.12 -11.43
C LYS A 102 -3.42 -7.02 -10.99
N ALA A 103 -3.43 -7.50 -9.76
CA ALA A 103 -4.55 -8.29 -9.26
C ALA A 103 -5.84 -7.46 -9.12
N LEU A 104 -5.71 -6.20 -8.69
CA LEU A 104 -6.84 -5.28 -8.61
C LEU A 104 -7.41 -4.88 -9.97
N SER A 105 -6.61 -4.88 -11.04
CA SER A 105 -7.16 -4.63 -12.39
C SER A 105 -8.08 -5.76 -12.87
N LEU A 106 -7.83 -7.00 -12.46
CA LEU A 106 -8.74 -8.12 -12.72
C LEU A 106 -10.10 -7.94 -12.01
N LEU A 107 -10.13 -7.16 -10.93
CA LEU A 107 -11.34 -6.82 -10.20
C LEU A 107 -12.08 -5.60 -10.74
N GLU A 108 -11.61 -4.94 -11.80
CA GLU A 108 -12.22 -3.71 -12.31
C GLU A 108 -13.72 -3.87 -12.62
N SER A 109 -14.09 -5.01 -13.22
CA SER A 109 -15.49 -5.36 -13.53
C SER A 109 -16.38 -5.57 -12.28
N ARG A 110 -15.77 -5.91 -11.14
CA ARG A 110 -16.47 -6.10 -9.86
C ARG A 110 -16.50 -4.80 -9.05
N ASN A 111 -15.37 -4.11 -8.97
CA ASN A 111 -15.24 -2.82 -8.32
C ASN A 111 -13.99 -2.07 -8.81
N GLY A 112 -14.16 -1.19 -9.79
CA GLY A 112 -13.09 -0.35 -10.33
C GLY A 112 -12.48 0.66 -9.34
N LEU A 113 -13.12 0.94 -8.20
CA LEU A 113 -12.58 1.90 -7.23
C LEU A 113 -11.28 1.40 -6.59
N TYR A 114 -11.11 0.09 -6.42
CA TYR A 114 -9.86 -0.44 -5.89
C TYR A 114 -8.69 -0.11 -6.81
N LEU A 115 -8.86 -0.32 -8.12
CA LEU A 115 -7.85 -0.01 -9.12
C LEU A 115 -7.56 1.49 -9.13
N LEU A 116 -8.60 2.33 -9.15
CA LEU A 116 -8.43 3.78 -9.15
C LEU A 116 -7.65 4.29 -7.93
N TYR A 117 -7.92 3.77 -6.74
CA TYR A 117 -7.14 4.14 -5.55
C TYR A 117 -5.72 3.58 -5.58
N MET A 118 -5.55 2.35 -6.08
CA MET A 118 -4.22 1.77 -6.22
C MET A 118 -3.38 2.52 -7.26
N ASP A 119 -3.98 2.97 -8.36
CA ASP A 119 -3.33 3.80 -9.38
C ASP A 119 -2.83 5.12 -8.79
N ARG A 120 -3.65 5.76 -7.94
CA ARG A 120 -3.25 6.96 -7.20
C ARG A 120 -2.04 6.68 -6.30
N VAL A 121 -2.09 5.57 -5.56
CA VAL A 121 -0.99 5.13 -4.68
C VAL A 121 0.29 4.88 -5.48
N THR A 122 0.21 4.16 -6.60
CA THR A 122 1.37 3.91 -7.45
C THR A 122 1.89 5.17 -8.13
N GLY A 123 1.02 6.11 -8.48
CA GLY A 123 1.42 7.41 -9.02
C GLY A 123 2.20 8.25 -8.01
N GLU A 124 1.76 8.32 -6.76
CA GLU A 124 2.50 9.02 -5.71
C GLU A 124 3.83 8.30 -5.41
N LEU A 125 3.82 6.96 -5.38
CA LEU A 125 5.05 6.18 -5.23
C LEU A 125 6.06 6.48 -6.33
N ALA A 126 5.63 6.45 -7.60
CA ALA A 126 6.47 6.74 -8.75
C ALA A 126 7.06 8.15 -8.70
N LYS A 127 6.27 9.14 -8.27
CA LYS A 127 6.72 10.51 -8.04
C LYS A 127 7.80 10.59 -6.96
N GLN A 128 7.62 9.92 -5.82
CA GLN A 128 8.57 9.94 -4.70
C GLN A 128 9.87 9.19 -5.06
N VAL A 129 9.74 8.01 -5.65
CA VAL A 129 10.86 7.19 -6.16
C VAL A 129 11.68 7.97 -7.19
N GLY A 130 11.04 8.68 -8.13
CA GLY A 130 11.73 9.48 -9.14
C GLY A 130 12.54 10.67 -8.59
N GLN A 131 12.24 11.13 -7.38
CA GLN A 131 12.94 12.25 -6.74
C GLN A 131 14.16 11.82 -5.92
N VAL A 132 14.28 10.53 -5.60
CA VAL A 132 15.29 10.02 -4.67
C VAL A 132 16.47 9.41 -5.43
N SER A 133 17.65 10.00 -5.29
CA SER A 133 18.86 9.59 -6.02
C SER A 133 19.33 8.17 -5.64
N CYS A 134 19.13 7.75 -4.39
CA CYS A 134 19.52 6.42 -3.90
C CYS A 134 18.66 5.28 -4.49
N ILE A 135 17.48 5.63 -5.00
CA ILE A 135 16.51 4.70 -5.59
C ILE A 135 16.84 4.46 -7.08
N GLN A 136 17.77 5.21 -7.68
CA GLN A 136 18.20 4.98 -9.08
C GLN A 136 18.98 3.67 -9.29
N THR A 137 19.40 2.99 -8.22
CA THR A 137 20.03 1.66 -8.30
C THR A 137 19.03 0.51 -8.35
N LEU A 138 17.72 0.80 -8.33
CA LEU A 138 16.67 -0.20 -8.37
C LEU A 138 16.64 -0.98 -9.69
N ASN A 139 16.17 -2.23 -9.60
CA ASN A 139 15.89 -3.02 -10.78
C ASN A 139 14.98 -2.25 -11.77
N ARG A 140 15.50 -2.08 -12.98
CA ARG A 140 14.88 -1.33 -14.06
C ARG A 140 13.51 -1.88 -14.46
N GLU A 141 13.30 -3.19 -14.40
CA GLU A 141 12.02 -3.82 -14.72
C GLU A 141 10.91 -3.40 -13.75
N ILE A 142 11.25 -3.26 -12.46
CA ILE A 142 10.32 -2.81 -11.42
C ILE A 142 9.95 -1.34 -11.68
N LEU A 143 10.94 -0.50 -11.98
CA LEU A 143 10.72 0.90 -12.32
C LEU A 143 9.81 1.04 -13.55
N GLU A 144 10.11 0.33 -14.63
CA GLU A 144 9.28 0.33 -15.85
C GLU A 144 7.83 -0.08 -15.55
N SER A 145 7.62 -1.05 -14.65
CA SER A 145 6.27 -1.48 -14.23
C SER A 145 5.53 -0.52 -13.30
N LEU A 146 6.23 0.40 -12.64
CA LEU A 146 5.63 1.46 -11.82
C LEU A 146 5.21 2.67 -12.65
N PHE A 147 5.93 2.95 -13.74
CA PHE A 147 5.68 4.10 -14.64
C PHE A 147 4.74 3.77 -15.82
N HIS A 148 4.36 2.49 -16.00
CA HIS A 148 3.37 2.01 -16.98
C HIS A 148 2.09 1.52 -16.30
#